data_AF-A0A552Z1I6-F1
#
_entry.id   AF-A0A552Z1I6-F1
#
_cell.length_a   1.000
_cell.length_b   1.000
_cell.length_c   1.000
_cell.angle_alpha   90.00
_cell.angle_beta   90.00
_cell.angle_gamma   90.00
#
_symmetry.space_group_name_H-M   'P 1'
#
loop_
_entity.id
_entity.type
_entity.pdbx_description
1 polymer ?
#
loop_
_entity_poly.entity_id
_entity_poly.type
_entity_poly.pdbx_seq_one_letter_code
_entity_poly.pdbx_strand_id
1 'polypeptide(L)'
;MVNMFSVIINSTVIYWATALDLLKLLAILYVRFDKKSHLSITLGQIIGSFALVVVSLFFAVILKLVPEEWILGLLGLIPLGLGIKYLFFGDDDDDEELDELLQKRKNKSLLGTVIIISFASCGADNIALFTPFFMTLSANNLLLSIIIFALNILILGLLGKTIAKIPHLHDVLEKYSRWILAFVYIILGIMVLLESGTVSKILSFL
;
A
#
# COMPACT_ATOMS: atom_id res chain seq x y z
N MET A 1 -19.92 15.75 -3.60
CA MET A 1 -18.94 15.64 -4.71
C MET A 1 -17.56 15.84 -4.11
N VAL A 2 -16.70 14.82 -4.12
CA VAL A 2 -15.32 14.95 -3.62
C VAL A 2 -14.57 15.92 -4.53
N ASN A 3 -14.02 17.00 -3.98
CA ASN A 3 -13.28 17.99 -4.76
C ASN A 3 -11.95 17.38 -5.26
N MET A 4 -11.46 17.79 -6.43
CA MET A 4 -10.20 17.31 -7.01
C MET A 4 -9.03 17.41 -6.03
N PHE A 5 -9.00 18.48 -5.22
CA PHE A 5 -7.98 18.67 -4.19
C PHE A 5 -7.98 17.54 -3.14
N SER A 6 -9.16 17.16 -2.64
CA SER A 6 -9.28 16.01 -1.71
C SER A 6 -8.87 14.69 -2.35
N VAL A 7 -9.13 14.49 -3.65
CA VAL A 7 -8.70 13.27 -4.36
C VAL A 7 -7.17 13.19 -4.40
N ILE A 8 -6.49 14.29 -4.72
CA ILE A 8 -5.02 14.34 -4.75
C ILE A 8 -4.43 14.04 -3.37
N ILE A 9 -4.97 14.67 -2.32
CA ILE A 9 -4.52 14.44 -0.94
C ILE A 9 -4.77 13.00 -0.54
N ASN A 10 -6.00 12.50 -0.65
CA ASN A 10 -6.36 11.16 -0.21
C ASN A 10 -5.55 10.10 -0.98
N SER A 11 -5.37 10.27 -2.28
CA SER A 11 -4.54 9.37 -3.09
C SER A 11 -3.09 9.37 -2.62
N THR A 12 -2.54 10.54 -2.33
CA THR A 12 -1.16 10.68 -1.85
C THR A 12 -1.01 10.06 -0.47
N VAL A 13 -1.91 10.35 0.47
CA VAL A 13 -1.89 9.82 1.84
C VAL A 13 -2.02 8.30 1.83
N ILE A 14 -2.99 7.76 1.10
CA ILE A 14 -3.24 6.31 1.04
C ILE A 14 -2.04 5.60 0.40
N TYR A 15 -1.51 6.11 -0.70
CA TYR A 15 -0.32 5.54 -1.33
C TYR A 15 0.88 5.56 -0.38
N TRP A 16 1.17 6.72 0.23
CA TRP A 16 2.34 6.85 1.09
C TRP A 16 2.21 6.05 2.37
N ALA A 17 1.00 5.88 2.91
CA ALA A 17 0.77 5.03 4.06
C ALA A 17 1.24 3.61 3.79
N THR A 18 0.79 2.98 2.70
CA THR A 18 1.17 1.61 2.36
C THR A 18 2.58 1.49 1.76
N ALA A 19 3.17 2.60 1.31
CA ALA A 19 4.52 2.63 0.79
C ALA A 19 5.61 2.71 1.87
N LEU A 20 5.28 2.93 3.15
CA LEU A 20 6.27 3.08 4.21
C LEU A 20 7.10 1.81 4.43
N ASP A 21 6.47 0.64 4.44
CA ASP A 21 7.21 -0.62 4.63
C ASP A 21 8.06 -0.95 3.42
N LEU A 22 7.54 -0.66 2.22
CA LEU A 22 8.30 -0.81 0.99
C LEU A 22 9.51 0.13 0.95
N LEU A 23 9.39 1.33 1.52
CA LEU A 23 10.48 2.28 1.66
C LEU A 23 11.58 1.78 2.59
N LYS A 24 11.20 1.16 3.72
CA LYS A 24 12.09 0.48 4.67
C LYS A 24 12.88 -0.62 3.96
N LEU A 25 12.19 -1.53 3.28
CA LEU A 25 12.80 -2.63 2.52
C LEU A 25 13.72 -2.12 1.41
N LEU A 26 13.32 -1.07 0.69
CA LEU A 26 14.15 -0.48 -0.36
C LEU A 26 15.44 0.12 0.21
N ALA A 27 15.36 0.76 1.38
CA ALA A 27 16.54 1.30 2.06
C ALA A 27 17.55 0.19 2.42
N ILE A 28 17.08 -0.91 3.01
CA ILE A 28 17.92 -2.09 3.31
C ILE A 28 18.58 -2.63 2.04
N LEU A 29 17.80 -2.81 0.98
CA LEU A 29 18.30 -3.34 -0.30
C LEU A 29 19.38 -2.43 -0.92
N TYR A 30 19.19 -1.11 -0.89
CA TYR A 30 20.18 -0.17 -1.43
C TYR A 30 21.47 -0.10 -0.61
N VAL A 31 21.41 -0.37 0.70
CA VAL A 31 22.60 -0.48 1.56
C VAL A 31 23.34 -1.80 1.30
N ARG A 32 22.60 -2.90 1.13
CA ARG A 32 23.17 -4.25 0.98
C ARG A 32 23.78 -4.52 -0.39
N PHE A 33 23.19 -3.96 -1.45
CA PHE A 33 23.61 -4.20 -2.83
C PHE A 33 24.43 -3.05 -3.43
N ASP A 34 25.36 -3.39 -4.31
CA ASP A 34 26.25 -2.45 -4.97
C ASP A 34 25.52 -1.52 -5.96
N LYS A 35 26.18 -0.42 -6.36
CA LYS A 35 25.59 0.59 -7.25
C LYS A 35 25.13 0.05 -8.60
N LYS A 36 25.72 -1.03 -9.14
CA LYS A 36 25.29 -1.61 -10.42
C LYS A 36 23.91 -2.26 -10.29
N SER A 37 23.62 -2.80 -9.11
CA SER A 37 22.37 -3.47 -8.75
C SER A 37 21.22 -2.49 -8.47
N HIS A 38 21.53 -1.22 -8.19
CA HIS A 38 20.53 -0.19 -7.86
C HIS A 38 19.47 -0.01 -8.94
N LEU A 39 19.83 -0.11 -10.23
CA LEU A 39 18.86 0.00 -11.31
C LEU A 39 17.83 -1.15 -11.27
N SER A 40 18.27 -2.37 -10.97
CA SER A 40 17.38 -3.53 -10.81
C SER A 40 16.45 -3.36 -9.62
N ILE A 41 16.92 -2.76 -8.52
CA ILE A 41 16.11 -2.44 -7.35
C ILE A 41 15.04 -1.39 -7.70
N THR A 42 15.44 -0.27 -8.33
CA THR A 42 14.49 0.79 -8.72
C THR A 42 13.44 0.27 -9.70
N LEU A 43 13.86 -0.46 -10.73
CA LEU A 43 12.92 -0.99 -11.74
C LEU A 43 12.02 -2.07 -11.15
N GLY A 44 12.57 -2.98 -10.34
CA GLY A 44 11.77 -4.01 -9.68
C GLY A 44 10.69 -3.41 -8.80
N GLN A 45 11.03 -2.37 -8.05
CA GLN A 45 10.08 -1.65 -7.20
C GLN A 45 9.00 -0.91 -7.99
N ILE A 46 9.38 -0.23 -9.09
CA ILE A 46 8.42 0.45 -9.96
C ILE A 46 7.44 -0.57 -10.55
N ILE A 47 7.96 -1.65 -11.13
CA ILE A 47 7.14 -2.69 -11.75
C ILE A 47 6.23 -3.36 -10.70
N GLY A 48 6.78 -3.72 -9.54
CA GLY A 48 6.02 -4.32 -8.44
C GLY A 48 4.89 -3.43 -7.96
N SER A 49 5.16 -2.14 -7.74
CA SER A 49 4.15 -1.18 -7.28
C SER A 49 3.06 -0.96 -8.33
N PHE A 50 3.40 -0.79 -9.62
CA PHE A 50 2.40 -0.69 -10.68
C PHE A 50 1.55 -1.97 -10.78
N ALA A 51 2.16 -3.14 -10.65
CA ALA A 51 1.43 -4.40 -10.66
C ALA A 51 0.45 -4.50 -9.48
N LEU A 52 0.82 -4.06 -8.29
CA LEU A 52 -0.08 -3.99 -7.13
C LEU A 52 -1.25 -3.04 -7.36
N VAL A 53 -1.03 -1.88 -7.98
CA VAL A 53 -2.11 -0.97 -8.38
C VAL A 53 -3.05 -1.64 -9.37
N VAL A 54 -2.52 -2.34 -10.38
CA VAL A 54 -3.32 -3.07 -11.37
C VAL A 54 -4.14 -4.18 -10.72
N VAL A 55 -3.56 -4.96 -9.80
CA VAL A 55 -4.28 -6.00 -9.06
C VAL A 55 -5.39 -5.39 -8.20
N SER A 56 -5.11 -4.28 -7.53
CA SER A 56 -6.11 -3.59 -6.71
C SER A 56 -7.27 -3.01 -7.54
N LEU A 57 -6.96 -2.47 -8.73
CA LEU A 57 -7.95 -2.01 -9.71
C LEU A 57 -8.78 -3.17 -10.25
N PHE A 58 -8.16 -4.31 -10.53
CA PHE A 58 -8.85 -5.52 -10.97
C PHE A 58 -9.90 -5.96 -9.95
N PHE A 59 -9.53 -6.03 -8.67
CA PHE A 59 -10.50 -6.33 -7.61
C PHE A 59 -11.58 -5.27 -7.48
N ALA A 60 -11.24 -3.98 -7.60
CA ALA A 60 -12.23 -2.90 -7.55
C ALA A 60 -13.25 -3.03 -8.70
N VAL A 61 -12.81 -3.31 -9.92
CA VAL A 61 -13.73 -3.50 -11.07
C VAL A 61 -14.64 -4.71 -10.85
N ILE A 62 -14.11 -5.83 -10.36
CA ILE A 62 -14.91 -7.03 -10.07
C ILE A 62 -15.94 -6.74 -8.98
N LEU A 63 -15.54 -6.07 -7.91
CA LEU A 63 -16.44 -5.78 -6.79
C LEU A 63 -17.51 -4.75 -7.15
N LYS A 64 -17.27 -3.81 -8.09
CA LYS A 64 -18.32 -2.92 -8.62
C LYS A 64 -19.48 -3.65 -9.30
N LEU A 65 -19.33 -4.94 -9.63
CA LEU A 65 -20.41 -5.76 -10.19
C LEU A 65 -21.43 -6.21 -9.14
N VAL A 66 -21.14 -6.04 -7.84
CA VAL A 66 -22.08 -6.38 -6.76
C VAL A 66 -23.24 -5.37 -6.76
N PRO A 67 -24.50 -5.81 -6.87
CA PRO A 67 -25.65 -4.91 -7.05
C PRO A 67 -25.95 -3.99 -5.86
N GLU A 68 -25.57 -4.37 -4.64
CA GLU A 68 -25.94 -3.64 -3.43
C GLU A 68 -24.74 -2.93 -2.78
N GLU A 69 -24.77 -1.60 -2.80
CA GLU A 69 -23.66 -0.75 -2.31
C GLU A 69 -23.31 -0.97 -0.83
N TRP A 70 -24.28 -1.30 0.02
CA TRP A 70 -24.03 -1.55 1.44
C TRP A 70 -23.20 -2.82 1.68
N ILE A 71 -23.23 -3.80 0.76
CA ILE A 71 -22.37 -4.99 0.82
C ILE A 71 -20.93 -4.60 0.52
N LEU A 72 -20.72 -3.63 -0.38
CA LEU A 72 -19.38 -3.13 -0.72
C LEU A 72 -18.71 -2.41 0.45
N GLY A 73 -19.48 -1.72 1.29
CA GLY A 73 -18.90 -1.08 2.48
C GLY A 73 -18.37 -2.07 3.53
N LEU A 74 -18.79 -3.34 3.50
CA LEU A 74 -18.18 -4.38 4.35
C LEU A 74 -16.70 -4.58 4.02
N LEU A 75 -16.23 -4.20 2.83
CA LEU A 75 -14.82 -4.20 2.48
C LEU A 75 -14.01 -3.27 3.40
N GLY A 76 -14.64 -2.24 4.00
CA GLY A 76 -14.05 -1.37 5.01
C GLY A 76 -13.68 -2.10 6.31
N LEU A 77 -14.24 -3.28 6.58
CA LEU A 77 -13.84 -4.11 7.72
C LEU A 77 -12.41 -4.67 7.55
N ILE A 78 -11.95 -4.87 6.32
CA ILE A 78 -10.59 -5.38 6.05
C ILE A 78 -9.52 -4.37 6.52
N PRO A 79 -9.48 -3.12 6.02
CA PRO A 79 -8.51 -2.14 6.52
C PRO A 79 -8.76 -1.82 8.00
N LEU A 80 -10.00 -1.82 8.49
CA LEU A 80 -10.27 -1.61 9.92
C LEU A 80 -9.63 -2.69 10.80
N GLY A 81 -9.77 -3.97 10.42
CA GLY A 81 -9.16 -5.10 11.12
C GLY A 81 -7.63 -5.06 11.06
N LEU A 82 -7.06 -4.75 9.89
CA LEU A 82 -5.61 -4.58 9.73
C LEU A 82 -5.08 -3.40 10.56
N GLY A 83 -5.80 -2.28 10.61
CA GLY A 83 -5.40 -1.13 11.43
C GLY A 83 -5.40 -1.44 12.92
N ILE A 84 -6.37 -2.24 13.39
CA ILE A 84 -6.39 -2.78 14.76
C ILE A 84 -5.22 -3.75 14.98
N LYS A 85 -4.93 -4.65 14.02
CA LYS A 85 -3.78 -5.57 14.10
C LYS A 85 -2.48 -4.78 14.32
N TYR A 86 -2.23 -3.76 13.49
CA TYR A 86 -1.04 -2.91 13.62
C TYR A 86 -0.95 -2.19 14.97
N LEU A 87 -2.08 -1.79 15.56
CA LEU A 87 -2.10 -1.09 16.85
C LEU A 87 -1.67 -1.98 18.04
N PHE A 88 -2.01 -3.27 18.00
CA PHE A 88 -1.84 -4.18 19.14
C PHE A 88 -0.72 -5.22 18.97
N PHE A 89 -0.47 -5.68 17.74
CA PHE A 89 0.43 -6.81 17.48
C PHE A 89 1.74 -6.42 16.78
N GLY A 90 1.80 -5.25 16.13
CA GLY A 90 2.95 -4.88 15.32
C GLY A 90 3.15 -5.78 14.10
N ASP A 91 4.28 -5.60 13.43
CA ASP A 91 4.73 -6.41 12.28
C ASP A 91 6.28 -6.44 12.32
N ASP A 92 6.80 -7.11 13.36
CA ASP A 92 8.22 -7.08 13.72
C ASP A 92 9.05 -8.15 12.97
N ASP A 93 8.45 -8.92 12.05
CA ASP A 93 9.07 -10.09 11.38
C ASP A 93 9.66 -9.81 9.96
N ASP A 94 9.53 -8.58 9.45
CA ASP A 94 9.85 -8.23 8.06
C ASP A 94 11.32 -8.48 7.64
N ASP A 95 12.27 -8.27 8.55
CA ASP A 95 13.70 -8.36 8.24
C ASP A 95 14.17 -9.82 8.07
N GLU A 96 13.68 -10.73 8.92
CA GLU A 96 13.96 -12.17 8.80
C GLU A 96 13.32 -12.74 7.53
N GLU A 97 12.07 -12.37 7.24
CA GLU A 97 11.40 -12.78 6.00
C GLU A 97 12.13 -12.28 4.74
N LEU A 98 12.61 -11.02 4.75
CA LEU A 98 13.41 -10.46 3.67
C LEU A 98 14.69 -11.28 3.47
N ASP A 99 15.40 -11.62 4.53
CA ASP A 99 16.63 -12.39 4.48
C ASP A 99 16.39 -13.81 3.92
N GLU A 100 15.35 -14.49 4.38
CA GLU A 100 14.95 -15.78 3.83
C GLU A 100 14.63 -15.71 2.34
N LEU A 101 13.86 -14.71 1.90
CA LEU A 101 13.49 -14.52 0.50
C LEU A 101 14.73 -14.27 -0.37
N LEU A 102 15.65 -13.42 0.10
CA LEU A 102 16.90 -13.15 -0.60
C LEU A 102 17.79 -14.39 -0.70
N GLN A 103 17.86 -15.23 0.35
CA GLN A 103 18.60 -16.50 0.29
C GLN A 103 17.95 -17.49 -0.69
N LYS A 104 16.64 -17.69 -0.61
CA LYS A 104 15.87 -18.56 -1.54
C LYS A 104 16.05 -18.13 -3.00
N ARG A 105 16.27 -16.84 -3.25
CA ARG A 105 16.42 -16.27 -4.60
C ARG A 105 17.83 -15.81 -4.98
N LYS A 106 18.87 -16.20 -4.23
CA LYS A 106 20.28 -15.80 -4.46
C LYS A 106 20.76 -15.94 -5.91
N ASN A 107 20.31 -16.98 -6.62
CA ASN A 107 20.72 -17.29 -8.00
C ASN A 107 19.71 -16.79 -9.07
N LYS A 108 18.74 -15.95 -8.68
CA LYS A 108 17.71 -15.39 -9.59
C LYS A 108 17.99 -13.91 -9.85
N SER A 109 17.24 -13.32 -10.78
CA SER A 109 17.38 -11.89 -11.07
C SER A 109 16.97 -11.04 -9.87
N LEU A 110 17.79 -10.04 -9.52
CA LEU A 110 17.48 -9.12 -8.44
C LEU A 110 16.21 -8.32 -8.75
N LEU A 111 16.03 -7.87 -10.00
CA LEU A 111 14.81 -7.19 -10.45
C LEU A 111 13.56 -8.01 -10.13
N GLY A 112 13.56 -9.29 -10.52
CA GLY A 112 12.43 -10.18 -10.24
C GLY A 112 12.27 -10.47 -8.76
N THR A 113 13.35 -10.40 -7.97
CA THR A 113 13.32 -10.59 -6.52
C THR A 113 12.67 -9.40 -5.83
N VAL A 114 13.02 -8.17 -6.24
CA VAL A 114 12.38 -6.95 -5.71
C VAL A 114 10.89 -6.90 -6.05
N ILE A 115 10.48 -7.32 -7.26
CA ILE A 115 9.04 -7.44 -7.59
C ILE A 115 8.34 -8.38 -6.60
N ILE A 116 8.93 -9.55 -6.33
CA ILE A 116 8.33 -10.52 -5.38
C ILE A 116 8.28 -9.95 -3.97
N ILE A 117 9.33 -9.25 -3.52
CA ILE A 117 9.36 -8.59 -2.21
C ILE A 117 8.22 -7.57 -2.11
N SER A 118 8.00 -6.74 -3.14
CA SER A 118 6.88 -5.79 -3.15
C SER A 118 5.52 -6.50 -2.96
N PHE A 119 5.32 -7.66 -3.58
CA PHE A 119 4.08 -8.43 -3.43
C PHE A 119 3.97 -9.16 -2.09
N ALA A 120 5.05 -9.79 -1.63
CA ALA A 120 5.07 -10.57 -0.41
C ALA A 120 4.85 -9.68 0.82
N SER A 121 5.55 -8.56 0.88
CA SER A 121 5.55 -7.70 2.06
C SER A 121 4.47 -6.61 2.03
N CYS A 122 4.10 -6.09 0.85
CA CYS A 122 3.18 -4.95 0.75
C CYS A 122 1.89 -5.26 -0.03
N GLY A 123 1.72 -6.50 -0.48
CA GLY A 123 0.61 -6.88 -1.34
C GLY A 123 -0.75 -6.85 -0.64
N ALA A 124 -0.82 -7.47 0.55
CA ALA A 124 -2.05 -7.51 1.35
C ALA A 124 -2.56 -6.09 1.65
N ASP A 125 -1.64 -5.24 2.09
CA ASP A 125 -1.85 -3.86 2.50
C ASP A 125 -2.30 -2.95 1.34
N ASN A 126 -1.58 -3.01 0.21
CA ASN A 126 -1.97 -2.28 -0.99
C ASN A 126 -3.36 -2.71 -1.48
N ILE A 127 -3.65 -4.01 -1.55
CA ILE A 127 -4.97 -4.48 -2.01
C ILE A 127 -6.07 -4.08 -1.02
N ALA A 128 -5.83 -4.27 0.28
CA ALA A 128 -6.80 -3.97 1.33
C ALA A 128 -7.18 -2.48 1.40
N LEU A 129 -6.29 -1.56 1.02
CA LEU A 129 -6.57 -0.12 1.04
C LEU A 129 -6.96 0.42 -0.32
N PHE A 130 -6.23 0.06 -1.37
CA PHE A 130 -6.44 0.63 -2.70
C PHE A 130 -7.75 0.16 -3.30
N THR A 131 -8.12 -1.12 -3.11
CA THR A 131 -9.38 -1.64 -3.64
C THR A 131 -10.59 -0.88 -3.09
N PRO A 132 -10.85 -0.80 -1.77
CA PRO A 132 -11.98 -0.02 -1.26
C PRO A 132 -11.88 1.47 -1.60
N PHE A 133 -10.68 2.05 -1.63
CA PHE A 133 -10.53 3.45 -2.05
C PHE A 133 -10.96 3.67 -3.50
N PHE A 134 -10.52 2.83 -4.44
CA PHE A 134 -10.90 2.93 -5.86
C PHE A 134 -12.40 2.68 -6.09
N MET A 135 -13.03 1.92 -5.19
CA MET A 135 -14.47 1.68 -5.22
C MET A 135 -15.28 2.95 -5.01
N THR A 136 -14.86 3.83 -4.09
CA THR A 136 -15.61 5.05 -3.74
C THR A 136 -15.45 6.19 -4.76
N LEU A 137 -14.52 6.06 -5.72
CA LEU A 137 -14.24 7.09 -6.71
C LEU A 137 -15.10 6.97 -7.98
N SER A 138 -15.49 8.12 -8.51
CA SER A 138 -16.00 8.26 -9.88
C SER A 138 -14.91 7.96 -10.92
N ALA A 139 -15.27 7.69 -12.17
CA ALA A 139 -14.30 7.38 -13.22
C ALA A 139 -13.21 8.46 -13.39
N ASN A 140 -13.58 9.74 -13.36
CA ASN A 140 -12.63 10.85 -13.48
C ASN A 140 -11.69 10.93 -12.27
N ASN A 141 -12.24 10.75 -11.06
CA ASN A 141 -11.43 10.78 -9.83
C ASN A 141 -10.53 9.54 -9.72
N LEU A 142 -10.98 8.38 -10.22
CA LEU A 142 -10.17 7.17 -10.31
C LEU A 142 -8.98 7.38 -11.25
N LEU A 143 -9.22 7.93 -12.45
CA LEU A 143 -8.15 8.25 -13.40
C LEU A 143 -7.12 9.22 -12.79
N LEU A 144 -7.60 10.28 -12.13
CA LEU A 144 -6.73 11.21 -11.40
C LEU A 144 -5.92 10.49 -10.32
N SER A 145 -6.54 9.61 -9.55
CA SER A 145 -5.87 8.85 -8.49
C SER A 145 -4.78 7.92 -9.03
N ILE A 146 -5.04 7.26 -10.16
CA ILE A 146 -4.04 6.41 -10.84
C ILE A 146 -2.83 7.23 -11.29
N ILE A 147 -3.05 8.45 -11.82
CA ILE A 147 -1.96 9.36 -12.19
C ILE A 147 -1.15 9.76 -10.96
N ILE A 148 -1.81 10.11 -9.85
CA ILE A 148 -1.14 10.46 -8.58
C ILE A 148 -0.34 9.26 -8.03
N PHE A 149 -0.90 8.05 -8.08
CA PHE A 149 -0.19 6.82 -7.69
C PHE A 149 1.05 6.61 -8.56
N ALA A 150 0.91 6.72 -9.88
CA ALA A 150 2.03 6.60 -10.82
C ALA A 150 3.17 7.59 -10.48
N LEU A 151 2.83 8.85 -10.19
CA LEU A 151 3.82 9.85 -9.77
C LEU A 151 4.48 9.48 -8.45
N ASN A 152 3.70 9.07 -7.44
CA ASN A 152 4.26 8.67 -6.14
C ASN A 152 5.13 7.41 -6.23
N ILE A 153 4.83 6.46 -7.12
CA ILE A 153 5.67 5.29 -7.41
C ILE A 153 7.05 5.71 -7.90
N LEU A 154 7.11 6.67 -8.82
CA LEU A 154 8.38 7.20 -9.32
C LEU A 154 9.15 7.95 -8.22
N ILE A 155 8.45 8.75 -7.41
CA ILE A 155 9.05 9.47 -6.27
C ILE A 155 9.62 8.47 -5.26
N LEU A 156 8.89 7.41 -4.92
CA LEU A 156 9.32 6.37 -3.98
C LEU A 156 10.63 5.70 -4.42
N GLY A 157 10.76 5.38 -5.71
CA GLY A 157 11.99 4.83 -6.28
C GLY A 157 13.22 5.73 -6.08
N LEU A 158 13.03 7.05 -6.17
CA LEU A 158 14.08 8.05 -5.91
C LEU A 158 14.35 8.24 -4.41
N LEU A 159 13.30 8.24 -3.58
CA LEU A 159 13.43 8.44 -2.14
C LEU A 159 14.15 7.28 -1.47
N GLY A 160 13.82 6.01 -1.79
CA GLY A 160 14.48 4.89 -1.12
C GLY A 160 16.00 4.88 -1.30
N LYS A 161 16.50 5.31 -2.48
CA LYS A 161 17.94 5.47 -2.73
C LYS A 161 18.56 6.59 -1.89
N THR A 162 17.79 7.65 -1.62
CA THR A 162 18.24 8.80 -0.83
C THR A 162 18.23 8.47 0.66
N ILE A 163 17.18 7.80 1.12
CA ILE A 163 16.97 7.34 2.50
C ILE A 163 18.04 6.34 2.92
N ALA A 164 18.46 5.43 2.03
CA ALA A 164 19.55 4.47 2.27
C ALA A 164 20.89 5.13 2.66
N LYS A 165 21.06 6.44 2.42
CA LYS A 165 22.27 7.19 2.79
C LYS A 165 22.19 7.85 4.16
N ILE A 166 21.01 7.86 4.78
CA ILE A 166 20.76 8.53 6.06
C ILE A 166 20.87 7.47 7.17
N PRO A 167 21.91 7.52 8.01
CA PRO A 167 22.06 6.58 9.12
C PRO A 167 20.86 6.64 10.07
N HIS A 168 20.42 5.50 10.61
CA HIS A 168 19.32 5.38 11.58
C HIS A 168 17.91 5.77 11.07
N LEU A 169 17.77 6.14 9.79
CA LEU A 169 16.44 6.46 9.25
C LEU A 169 15.56 5.21 9.13
N HIS A 170 16.17 4.02 9.02
CA HIS A 170 15.49 2.74 9.10
C HIS A 170 14.72 2.59 10.44
N ASP A 171 15.41 2.80 11.56
CA ASP A 171 14.85 2.66 12.91
C ASP A 171 13.70 3.64 13.17
N VAL A 172 13.79 4.85 12.58
CA VAL A 172 12.72 5.85 12.63
C VAL A 172 11.51 5.38 11.79
N LEU A 173 11.75 4.90 10.57
CA LEU A 173 10.68 4.39 9.71
C LEU A 173 9.96 3.23 10.39
N GLU A 174 10.70 2.27 10.95
CA GLU A 174 10.17 1.12 11.68
C GLU A 174 9.31 1.53 12.89
N LYS A 175 9.79 2.51 13.68
CA LYS A 175 9.06 2.97 14.87
C LYS A 175 7.75 3.69 14.54
N TYR A 176 7.71 4.48 13.45
CA TYR A 176 6.57 5.34 13.15
C TYR A 176 5.64 4.79 12.06
N SER A 177 6.11 3.94 11.14
CA SER A 177 5.29 3.39 10.06
C SER A 177 4.07 2.69 10.61
N ARG A 178 4.25 1.85 11.65
CA ARG A 178 3.18 1.12 12.32
C ARG A 178 2.02 2.03 12.76
N TRP A 179 2.33 3.14 13.43
CA TRP A 179 1.29 4.05 13.95
C TRP A 179 0.59 4.82 12.83
N ILE A 180 1.34 5.20 11.79
CA ILE A 180 0.79 5.87 10.61
C ILE A 180 -0.16 4.92 9.86
N LEU A 181 0.28 3.68 9.61
CA LEU A 181 -0.51 2.63 8.98
C LEU A 181 -1.79 2.38 9.76
N ALA A 182 -1.69 2.09 11.06
CA ALA A 182 -2.86 1.85 11.92
C ALA A 182 -3.90 2.97 11.81
N PHE A 183 -3.47 4.22 11.88
CA PHE A 183 -4.36 5.38 11.80
C PHE A 183 -5.03 5.51 10.42
N VAL A 184 -4.27 5.42 9.34
CA VAL A 184 -4.80 5.52 7.98
C VAL A 184 -5.78 4.38 7.68
N TYR A 185 -5.48 3.18 8.16
CA TYR A 185 -6.28 1.98 7.95
C TYR A 185 -7.63 2.06 8.67
N ILE A 186 -7.62 2.50 9.93
CA ILE A 186 -8.84 2.69 10.72
C ILE A 186 -9.72 3.77 10.09
N ILE A 187 -9.14 4.92 9.71
CA ILE A 187 -9.89 5.99 9.07
C ILE A 187 -10.50 5.52 7.75
N LEU A 188 -9.72 4.86 6.89
CA LEU A 188 -10.23 4.39 5.61
C LEU A 188 -11.36 3.36 5.81
N GLY A 189 -11.17 2.41 6.73
CA GLY A 189 -12.19 1.41 7.04
C GLY A 189 -13.51 2.03 7.51
N ILE A 190 -13.44 3.02 8.43
CA ILE A 190 -14.61 3.77 8.89
C ILE A 190 -15.24 4.55 7.72
N MET A 191 -14.44 5.26 6.93
CA MET A 191 -14.94 6.04 5.78
C MET A 191 -15.70 5.16 4.80
N VAL A 192 -15.17 3.99 4.44
CA VAL A 192 -15.81 3.06 3.51
C VAL A 192 -17.14 2.54 4.07
N LEU A 193 -17.18 2.17 5.35
CA LEU A 193 -18.42 1.72 6.01
C LEU A 193 -19.52 2.79 6.02
N LEU A 194 -19.14 4.06 6.18
CA LEU A 194 -20.06 5.19 6.22
C LEU A 194 -20.51 5.61 4.82
N GLU A 195 -19.58 5.78 3.88
CA GLU A 195 -19.87 6.25 2.52
C GLU A 195 -20.71 5.24 1.72
N SER A 196 -20.55 3.94 1.97
CA SER A 196 -21.35 2.89 1.35
C SER A 196 -22.72 2.66 2.02
N GLY A 197 -23.07 3.44 3.06
CA GLY A 197 -24.35 3.30 3.77
C GLY A 197 -24.52 2.01 4.57
N THR A 198 -23.45 1.22 4.73
CA THR A 198 -23.46 -0.07 5.41
C THR A 198 -23.93 0.05 6.86
N VAL A 199 -23.42 1.04 7.59
CA VAL A 199 -23.80 1.26 9.00
C VAL A 199 -25.29 1.55 9.11
N SER A 200 -25.82 2.44 8.26
CA SER A 200 -27.25 2.79 8.24
C SER A 200 -28.13 1.57 7.93
N LYS A 201 -27.73 0.75 6.96
CA LYS A 201 -28.47 -0.46 6.59
C LYS A 201 -28.48 -1.49 7.72
N ILE A 202 -27.35 -1.74 8.37
CA ILE A 202 -27.26 -2.67 9.50
C ILE A 202 -28.13 -2.18 10.67
N LEU A 203 -28.07 -0.90 11.00
CA LEU A 203 -28.90 -0.31 12.06
C LEU A 203 -30.39 -0.41 11.77
N SER A 204 -30.79 -0.39 10.49
CA SER A 204 -32.22 -0.55 10.11
C SER A 204 -32.78 -1.96 10.35
N PHE A 205 -31.93 -2.96 10.61
CA PHE A 205 -32.33 -4.33 10.94
C PHE A 205 -32.42 -4.61 12.45
N LEU A 206 -31.97 -3.68 13.30
CA LEU A 206 -32.02 -3.75 14.77
C LEU A 206 -33.27 -3.05 15.31
#